data_AF-A0A139IR13-F1
#
_entry.id   AF-A0A139IR13-F1
#
_cell.length_a   1.000
_cell.length_b   1.000
_cell.length_c   1.000
_cell.angle_alpha   90.00
_cell.angle_beta   90.00
_cell.angle_gamma   90.00
#
_symmetry.space_group_name_H-M   'P 1'
#
loop_
_entity.id
_entity.type
_entity.pdbx_description
1 polymer ?
#
loop_
_entity_poly.entity_id
_entity_poly.type
_entity_poly.pdbx_seq_one_letter_code
_entity_poly.pdbx_strand_id
1 'polypeptide(L)'
;MAVPQYVLVEPRVRERYVDFELEARRDPETSYQAWGLEFENSERGKLRKRWLKYSPEARLKSAEALDYFLDGKKDVADAEHDVEVASRYRGAPDDEGDEIGGRPRFEYFEERQKVLAQLLDDLTVNIRSLSAFRAGKVNDTGYEYCTILMDRNKENIERQKRVLEVEIPTLRKQAKKKLQILGKRKRSDGDDVEMPPDWEIDKVYESYRVAPADVDLDSGWYGAWHLGSGGYGEACLWIQLNGEGKVVHRIVVKESMHSNAWFNADNWTGGSCYEAGILTEADCHLRLRDKPGSSSICRMFCWNMWRKARKSRLFLEFCPYGDLFKVVNSNGSPYSTNMGQAARAMNWVDDLSSQCTMLPEAFCWHALETFALAGLLMQRGKLSRKGKLPWEEIIHRDIKPENVFIGVPSTSRYPGYPELKLGDFGLAFVKREWDKRRPRRIGVAGTPQHQAPEQLLLLSTYGGMLNWWPQTKPLTAKTNVWAFGMILWGLIQGKAAPDDGQHDLQQERTKEPPQFDATAQSFYSRDLLDLVRACTRYHDEDRPSFDAIMKKVLEHTTRGPNERASGLRDLGRGQLTLHYGPGGRNEFASTVRDDYRIGCSLVELPPLRSGLMPQAMPEPMQDVRRGSRRGR
;
A
#
# COMPACT_ATOMS: atom_id res chain seq x y z
N MET A 1 -5.59 50.91 -21.82
CA MET A 1 -6.69 50.11 -22.38
C MET A 1 -7.19 49.19 -21.28
N ALA A 2 -8.46 49.32 -20.91
CA ALA A 2 -9.15 48.44 -19.97
C ALA A 2 -9.51 47.12 -20.68
N VAL A 3 -9.37 45.98 -19.99
CA VAL A 3 -10.45 45.09 -19.49
C VAL A 3 -9.81 44.09 -18.48
N PRO A 4 -10.30 43.94 -17.23
CA PRO A 4 -9.94 42.82 -16.38
C PRO A 4 -10.70 41.57 -16.84
N GLN A 5 -9.98 40.49 -17.16
CA GLN A 5 -10.60 39.21 -17.47
C GLN A 5 -11.44 38.75 -16.29
N TYR A 6 -12.72 38.53 -16.54
CA TYR A 6 -13.69 37.97 -15.61
C TYR A 6 -13.15 36.66 -15.02
N VAL A 7 -12.78 36.68 -13.73
CA VAL A 7 -12.71 35.45 -12.93
C VAL A 7 -14.14 34.94 -12.81
N LEU A 8 -14.53 34.05 -13.73
CA LEU A 8 -15.70 33.20 -13.57
C LEU A 8 -15.43 32.34 -12.34
N VAL A 9 -15.88 32.79 -11.17
CA VAL A 9 -15.93 31.97 -9.96
C VAL A 9 -16.67 30.68 -10.34
N GLU A 10 -15.95 29.56 -10.26
CA GLU A 10 -16.36 28.28 -10.81
C GLU A 10 -17.73 27.86 -10.26
N PRO A 11 -18.60 27.20 -11.06
CA PRO A 11 -19.90 26.72 -10.60
C PRO A 11 -19.85 25.89 -9.29
N ARG A 12 -18.73 25.24 -8.98
CA ARG A 12 -18.54 24.37 -7.82
C ARG A 12 -18.40 25.11 -6.49
N VAL A 13 -17.60 26.18 -6.47
CA VAL A 13 -17.49 27.08 -5.31
C VAL A 13 -18.86 27.64 -4.91
N ARG A 14 -19.68 27.94 -5.92
CA ARG A 14 -21.06 28.38 -5.71
C ARG A 14 -21.94 27.28 -5.10
N GLU A 15 -21.83 26.03 -5.55
CA GLU A 15 -22.63 24.93 -4.96
C GLU A 15 -22.20 24.62 -3.51
N ARG A 16 -20.90 24.58 -3.22
CA ARG A 16 -20.40 24.40 -1.84
C ARG A 16 -20.88 25.49 -0.88
N TYR A 17 -20.86 26.75 -1.33
CA TYR A 17 -21.44 27.85 -0.58
C TYR A 17 -22.94 27.63 -0.32
N VAL A 18 -23.69 27.19 -1.32
CA VAL A 18 -25.12 26.91 -1.20
C VAL A 18 -25.38 25.77 -0.22
N ASP A 19 -24.60 24.69 -0.27
CA ASP A 19 -24.76 23.55 0.63
C ASP A 19 -24.43 23.93 2.08
N PHE A 20 -23.34 24.66 2.31
CA PHE A 20 -23.01 25.22 3.62
C PHE A 20 -24.14 26.10 4.17
N GLU A 21 -24.69 26.98 3.33
CA GLU A 21 -25.82 27.84 3.67
C GLU A 21 -27.11 27.07 4.00
N LEU A 22 -27.32 25.92 3.37
CA LEU A 22 -28.45 25.04 3.65
C LEU A 22 -28.24 24.27 4.96
N GLU A 23 -27.04 23.75 5.19
CA GLU A 23 -26.67 23.08 6.44
C GLU A 23 -26.82 24.02 7.63
N ALA A 24 -26.31 25.25 7.50
CA ALA A 24 -26.48 26.30 8.51
C ALA A 24 -27.96 26.55 8.85
N ARG A 25 -28.89 26.44 7.90
CA ARG A 25 -30.34 26.63 8.15
C ARG A 25 -31.05 25.39 8.68
N ARG A 26 -30.42 24.22 8.56
CA ARG A 26 -30.96 22.95 9.08
C ARG A 26 -30.52 22.66 10.50
N ASP A 27 -29.39 23.21 10.93
CA ASP A 27 -28.91 23.02 12.30
C ASP A 27 -29.96 23.60 13.28
N PRO A 28 -30.57 22.76 14.13
CA PRO A 28 -31.70 23.15 14.99
C PRO A 28 -31.33 24.19 16.05
N GLU A 29 -30.05 24.45 16.25
CA GLU A 29 -29.55 25.50 17.16
C GLU A 29 -29.40 26.85 16.47
N THR A 30 -29.51 26.90 15.14
CA THR A 30 -29.74 28.18 14.47
C THR A 30 -31.18 28.62 14.69
N SER A 31 -31.43 29.93 14.76
CA SER A 31 -32.74 30.52 15.04
C SER A 31 -33.84 30.24 13.98
N TYR A 32 -33.61 29.30 13.06
CA TYR A 32 -34.38 29.05 11.85
C TYR A 32 -35.04 27.66 11.85
N GLN A 33 -36.24 27.57 11.24
CA GLN A 33 -36.98 26.32 11.09
C GLN A 33 -36.44 25.46 9.93
N ALA A 34 -36.30 24.15 10.16
CA ALA A 34 -35.90 23.17 9.15
C ALA A 34 -36.90 23.09 7.97
N TRP A 35 -36.39 22.86 6.75
CA TRP A 35 -37.17 22.89 5.51
C TRP A 35 -37.55 21.51 4.96
N GLY A 36 -38.62 21.45 4.18
CA GLY A 36 -38.98 20.30 3.34
C GLY A 36 -38.32 20.31 1.94
N LEU A 37 -38.31 19.17 1.25
CA LEU A 37 -37.63 18.94 -0.04
C LEU A 37 -38.03 19.91 -1.17
N GLU A 38 -39.31 20.29 -1.26
CA GLU A 38 -39.79 21.21 -2.31
C GLU A 38 -39.29 22.65 -2.12
N PHE A 39 -39.09 23.09 -0.87
CA PHE A 39 -38.52 24.40 -0.55
C PHE A 39 -37.03 24.47 -0.89
N GLU A 40 -36.31 23.35 -0.85
CA GLU A 40 -34.86 23.28 -1.05
C GLU A 40 -34.45 23.70 -2.47
N ASN A 41 -35.16 23.25 -3.51
CA ASN A 41 -34.82 23.59 -4.91
C ASN A 41 -35.01 25.08 -5.22
N SER A 42 -36.08 25.67 -4.68
CA SER A 42 -36.35 27.12 -4.81
C SER A 42 -35.27 27.94 -4.09
N GLU A 43 -34.90 27.55 -2.88
CA GLU A 43 -33.92 28.26 -2.06
C GLU A 43 -32.49 28.11 -2.60
N ARG A 44 -32.09 26.94 -3.11
CA ARG A 44 -30.84 26.76 -3.86
C ARG A 44 -30.72 27.80 -4.98
N GLY A 45 -31.80 28.02 -5.74
CA GLY A 45 -31.87 29.05 -6.78
C GLY A 45 -31.67 30.48 -6.24
N LYS A 46 -32.26 30.81 -5.08
CA LYS A 46 -32.12 32.11 -4.43
C LYS A 46 -30.70 32.32 -3.88
N LEU A 47 -30.11 31.32 -3.24
CA LEU A 47 -28.76 31.35 -2.71
C LEU A 47 -27.72 31.52 -3.82
N ARG A 48 -27.87 30.79 -4.94
CA ARG A 48 -27.02 30.98 -6.14
C ARG A 48 -27.08 32.42 -6.65
N LYS A 49 -28.29 33.00 -6.76
CA LYS A 49 -28.47 34.39 -7.19
C LYS A 49 -27.87 35.38 -6.19
N ARG A 50 -28.03 35.12 -4.89
CA ARG A 50 -27.45 35.95 -3.82
C ARG A 50 -25.92 35.93 -3.87
N TRP A 51 -25.32 34.75 -4.01
CA TRP A 51 -23.87 34.58 -4.16
C TRP A 51 -23.32 35.38 -5.34
N LEU A 52 -23.98 35.33 -6.50
CA LEU A 52 -23.55 36.04 -7.70
C LEU A 52 -23.61 37.57 -7.61
N LYS A 53 -24.27 38.14 -6.59
CA LYS A 53 -24.31 39.60 -6.36
C LYS A 53 -23.01 40.15 -5.76
N TYR A 54 -22.16 39.30 -5.19
CA TYR A 54 -20.90 39.73 -4.58
C TYR A 54 -19.77 39.85 -5.61
N SER A 55 -18.79 40.73 -5.34
CA SER A 55 -17.66 40.94 -6.26
C SER A 55 -16.87 39.64 -6.46
N PRO A 56 -16.21 39.45 -7.62
CA PRO A 56 -15.36 38.28 -7.85
C PRO A 56 -14.31 38.07 -6.75
N GLU A 57 -13.68 39.14 -6.27
CA GLU A 57 -12.65 39.10 -5.23
C GLU A 57 -13.20 38.67 -3.87
N ALA A 58 -14.39 39.16 -3.51
CA ALA A 58 -15.06 38.75 -2.27
C ALA A 58 -15.45 37.27 -2.31
N ARG A 59 -15.98 36.81 -3.45
CA ARG A 59 -16.33 35.40 -3.66
C ARG A 59 -15.10 34.48 -3.61
N LEU A 60 -13.99 34.90 -4.20
CA LEU A 60 -12.74 34.14 -4.18
C LEU A 60 -12.21 33.99 -2.75
N LYS A 61 -12.10 35.07 -1.98
CA LYS A 61 -11.64 35.02 -0.58
C LYS A 61 -12.56 34.18 0.31
N SER A 62 -13.87 34.27 0.09
CA SER A 62 -14.85 33.43 0.78
C SER A 62 -14.70 31.96 0.43
N ALA A 63 -14.39 31.65 -0.84
CA ALA A 63 -14.16 30.29 -1.31
C ALA A 63 -12.92 29.68 -0.69
N GLU A 64 -11.78 30.40 -0.75
CA GLU A 64 -10.52 29.98 -0.14
C GLU A 64 -10.70 29.71 1.36
N ALA A 65 -11.37 30.62 2.08
CA ALA A 65 -11.63 30.43 3.50
C ALA A 65 -12.58 29.26 3.81
N LEU A 66 -13.52 28.95 2.89
CA LEU A 66 -14.38 27.77 3.01
C LEU A 66 -13.58 26.49 2.79
N ASP A 67 -12.67 26.47 1.81
CA ASP A 67 -11.81 25.32 1.56
C ASP A 67 -10.91 25.04 2.77
N TYR A 68 -10.24 26.07 3.34
CA TYR A 68 -9.45 25.91 4.56
C TYR A 68 -10.27 25.37 5.75
N PHE A 69 -11.53 25.81 5.89
CA PHE A 69 -12.43 25.30 6.92
C PHE A 69 -12.80 23.82 6.70
N LEU A 70 -13.14 23.45 5.46
CA LEU A 70 -13.51 22.07 5.13
C LEU A 70 -12.32 21.11 5.32
N ASP A 71 -11.13 21.53 4.88
CA ASP A 71 -9.89 20.78 5.10
C ASP A 71 -9.62 20.60 6.60
N GLY A 72 -9.69 21.68 7.39
CA GLY A 72 -9.50 21.59 8.84
C GLY A 72 -10.55 20.71 9.55
N LYS A 73 -11.82 20.74 9.11
CA LYS A 73 -12.88 19.88 9.66
C LYS A 73 -12.59 18.41 9.38
N LYS A 74 -12.06 18.11 8.20
CA LYS A 74 -11.63 16.76 7.83
C LYS A 74 -10.43 16.31 8.64
N ASP A 75 -9.39 17.15 8.76
CA ASP A 75 -8.18 16.82 9.51
C ASP A 75 -8.49 16.51 10.98
N VAL A 76 -9.40 17.26 11.60
CA VAL A 76 -9.88 16.97 12.97
C VAL A 76 -10.60 15.62 13.04
N ALA A 77 -11.49 15.32 12.11
CA ALA A 77 -12.21 14.04 12.09
C ALA A 77 -11.26 12.84 11.91
N ASP A 78 -10.25 12.99 11.05
CA ASP A 78 -9.20 11.98 10.84
C ASP A 78 -8.38 11.78 12.12
N ALA A 79 -8.02 12.87 12.81
CA ALA A 79 -7.29 12.82 14.07
C ALA A 79 -8.12 12.24 15.24
N GLU A 80 -9.43 12.49 15.29
CA GLU A 80 -10.34 11.86 16.27
C GLU A 80 -10.39 10.35 16.08
N HIS A 81 -10.44 9.88 14.82
CA HIS A 81 -10.38 8.45 14.51
C HIS A 81 -9.03 7.84 14.90
N ASP A 82 -7.92 8.51 14.60
CA ASP A 82 -6.59 8.07 15.01
C ASP A 82 -6.46 7.95 16.53
N VAL A 83 -7.05 8.89 17.27
CA VAL A 83 -7.16 8.83 18.73
C VAL A 83 -8.04 7.67 19.16
N GLU A 84 -9.19 7.42 18.51
CA GLU A 84 -10.06 6.29 18.84
C GLU A 84 -9.31 4.96 18.68
N VAL A 85 -8.63 4.77 17.55
CA VAL A 85 -7.81 3.59 17.28
C VAL A 85 -6.74 3.44 18.35
N ALA A 86 -5.97 4.50 18.62
CA ALA A 86 -4.94 4.47 19.65
C ALA A 86 -5.52 4.18 21.05
N SER A 87 -6.74 4.65 21.33
CA SER A 87 -7.40 4.47 22.62
C SER A 87 -7.79 3.02 22.92
N ARG A 88 -7.94 2.18 21.88
CA ARG A 88 -8.23 0.74 22.04
C ARG A 88 -7.07 -0.03 22.64
N TYR A 89 -5.87 0.55 22.61
CA TYR A 89 -4.64 -0.07 23.07
C TYR A 89 -4.11 0.54 24.37
N ARG A 90 -4.73 1.61 24.88
CA ARG A 90 -4.29 2.28 26.11
C ARG A 90 -4.53 1.43 27.37
N GLY A 91 -3.49 1.25 28.17
CA GLY A 91 -3.49 0.51 29.43
C GLY A 91 -3.19 -0.99 29.32
N ALA A 92 -2.62 -1.45 28.20
CA ALA A 92 -2.24 -2.84 28.01
C ALA A 92 -0.96 -3.21 28.79
N PRO A 93 -0.73 -4.51 29.09
CA PRO A 93 0.44 -5.00 29.84
C PRO A 93 1.82 -4.58 29.31
N ASP A 94 1.90 -4.20 28.04
CA ASP A 94 3.07 -4.05 27.15
C ASP A 94 3.28 -2.62 26.63
N ASP A 95 2.48 -1.68 27.13
CA ASP A 95 2.37 -0.28 26.68
C ASP A 95 3.68 0.56 26.69
N GLU A 96 4.71 0.17 27.45
CA GLU A 96 5.97 0.93 27.59
C GLU A 96 7.23 0.24 27.04
N GLY A 97 7.13 -0.86 26.29
CA GLY A 97 8.33 -1.39 25.63
C GLY A 97 8.28 -2.84 25.12
N ASP A 98 8.70 -2.96 23.86
CA ASP A 98 9.12 -4.12 23.08
C ASP A 98 8.23 -5.39 23.09
N GLU A 99 7.56 -5.55 21.95
CA GLU A 99 6.92 -6.77 21.43
C GLU A 99 5.61 -7.23 22.07
N ILE A 100 4.47 -6.78 21.51
CA ILE A 100 3.25 -7.60 21.27
C ILE A 100 2.49 -7.07 20.02
N GLY A 101 2.33 -7.89 18.98
CA GLY A 101 1.12 -7.92 18.15
C GLY A 101 0.77 -6.78 17.19
N GLY A 102 1.64 -5.81 16.94
CA GLY A 102 1.29 -4.64 16.10
C GLY A 102 0.30 -3.70 16.76
N ARG A 103 0.30 -3.67 18.09
CA ARG A 103 -0.45 -2.70 18.89
C ARG A 103 0.41 -1.44 19.00
N PRO A 104 -0.14 -0.23 18.78
CA PRO A 104 0.61 1.00 19.00
C PRO A 104 0.95 1.17 20.48
N ARG A 105 2.13 1.74 20.77
CA ARG A 105 2.54 2.10 22.15
C ARG A 105 1.62 3.13 22.82
N PHE A 106 1.68 3.22 24.14
CA PHE A 106 0.95 4.27 24.87
C PHE A 106 1.41 5.68 24.47
N GLU A 107 2.71 5.86 24.21
CA GLU A 107 3.27 7.10 23.66
C GLU A 107 2.57 7.51 22.35
N TYR A 108 2.23 6.54 21.50
CA TYR A 108 1.52 6.82 20.26
C TYR A 108 0.10 7.37 20.52
N PHE A 109 -0.62 6.85 21.52
CA PHE A 109 -1.89 7.44 21.96
C PHE A 109 -1.70 8.87 22.49
N GLU A 110 -0.66 9.12 23.28
CA GLU A 110 -0.36 10.47 23.76
C GLU A 110 -0.05 11.43 22.60
N GLU A 111 0.74 10.99 21.63
CA GLU A 111 1.06 11.76 20.42
C GLU A 111 -0.20 12.05 19.61
N ARG A 112 -1.10 11.08 19.42
CA ARG A 112 -2.38 11.32 18.72
C ARG A 112 -3.23 12.35 19.41
N GLN A 113 -3.30 12.30 20.74
CA GLN A 113 -4.05 13.28 21.52
C GLN A 113 -3.48 14.69 21.38
N LYS A 114 -2.14 14.82 21.28
CA LYS A 114 -1.49 16.11 21.03
C LYS A 114 -1.76 16.63 19.62
N VAL A 115 -1.69 15.77 18.61
CA VAL A 115 -2.00 16.12 17.22
C VAL A 115 -3.45 16.58 17.09
N LEU A 116 -4.40 15.84 17.68
CA LEU A 116 -5.81 16.23 17.70
C LEU A 116 -6.01 17.59 18.39
N ALA A 117 -5.34 17.84 19.52
CA ALA A 117 -5.41 19.14 20.19
C ALA A 117 -4.90 20.29 19.29
N GLN A 118 -3.79 20.10 18.59
CA GLN A 118 -3.25 21.09 17.66
C GLN A 118 -4.22 21.34 16.49
N LEU A 119 -4.78 20.30 15.88
CA LEU A 119 -5.71 20.44 14.76
C LEU A 119 -7.03 21.11 15.16
N LEU A 120 -7.50 20.88 16.39
CA LEU A 120 -8.66 21.62 16.93
C LEU A 120 -8.34 23.12 17.10
N ASP A 121 -7.13 23.47 17.53
CA ASP A 121 -6.69 24.87 17.59
C ASP A 121 -6.60 25.49 16.19
N ASP A 122 -6.05 24.78 15.20
CA ASP A 122 -5.97 25.21 13.81
C ASP A 122 -7.37 25.38 13.19
N LEU A 123 -8.31 24.46 13.47
CA LEU A 123 -9.70 24.58 13.05
C LEU A 123 -10.36 25.85 13.63
N THR A 124 -10.00 26.27 14.84
CA THR A 124 -10.48 27.55 15.40
C THR A 124 -10.04 28.73 14.54
N VAL A 125 -8.78 28.71 14.06
CA VAL A 125 -8.26 29.75 13.15
C VAL A 125 -9.00 29.72 11.81
N ASN A 126 -9.29 28.53 11.29
CA ASN A 126 -9.99 28.37 10.02
C ASN A 126 -11.46 28.82 10.12
N ILE A 127 -12.19 28.49 11.19
CA ILE A 127 -13.56 28.98 11.42
C ILE A 127 -13.58 30.50 11.55
N ARG A 128 -12.61 31.10 12.27
CA ARG A 128 -12.48 32.56 12.35
C ARG A 128 -12.22 33.18 10.99
N SER A 129 -11.34 32.57 10.19
CA SER A 129 -11.03 33.04 8.84
C SER A 129 -12.23 32.94 7.92
N LEU A 130 -12.99 31.84 7.97
CA LEU A 130 -14.26 31.68 7.24
C LEU A 130 -15.25 32.78 7.65
N SER A 131 -15.46 32.98 8.95
CA SER A 131 -16.29 34.08 9.45
C SER A 131 -15.74 35.46 9.03
N ALA A 132 -14.42 35.61 8.91
CA ALA A 132 -13.70 36.84 8.52
C ALA A 132 -13.76 37.15 7.02
N PHE A 133 -13.90 36.15 6.15
CA PHE A 133 -13.83 36.34 4.70
C PHE A 133 -15.10 35.94 3.94
N ARG A 134 -16.10 35.36 4.62
CA ARG A 134 -17.39 34.98 4.06
C ARG A 134 -18.18 36.18 3.51
N ALA A 135 -18.79 35.99 2.35
CA ALA A 135 -19.64 36.96 1.69
C ALA A 135 -21.03 37.02 2.37
N GLY A 136 -21.54 38.24 2.59
CA GLY A 136 -22.84 38.48 3.21
C GLY A 136 -22.82 38.74 4.71
N LYS A 137 -21.75 39.33 5.25
CA LYS A 137 -21.57 39.52 6.69
C LYS A 137 -22.59 40.41 7.41
N VAL A 138 -22.71 40.07 8.69
CA VAL A 138 -23.48 40.61 9.82
C VAL A 138 -24.92 40.08 9.89
N ASN A 139 -25.16 39.27 10.93
CA ASN A 139 -26.45 38.70 11.35
C ASN A 139 -27.18 37.85 10.30
N ASP A 140 -26.44 36.97 9.61
CA ASP A 140 -27.08 35.94 8.78
C ASP A 140 -26.72 34.51 9.24
N THR A 141 -27.49 33.55 8.74
CA THR A 141 -27.50 32.16 9.22
C THR A 141 -26.14 31.48 9.17
N GLY A 142 -25.36 31.72 8.12
CA GLY A 142 -24.00 31.16 8.02
C GLY A 142 -23.02 31.78 9.03
N TYR A 143 -23.22 33.04 9.43
CA TYR A 143 -22.41 33.64 10.49
C TYR A 143 -22.78 33.09 11.86
N GLU A 144 -24.07 32.94 12.17
CA GLU A 144 -24.55 32.27 13.39
C GLU A 144 -24.01 30.84 13.48
N TYR A 145 -24.06 30.11 12.38
CA TYR A 145 -23.52 28.74 12.30
C TYR A 145 -22.01 28.68 12.57
N CYS A 146 -21.21 29.62 12.03
CA CYS A 146 -19.79 29.71 12.38
C CYS A 146 -19.56 29.97 13.88
N THR A 147 -20.40 30.76 14.54
CA THR A 147 -20.33 30.99 16.00
C THR A 147 -20.62 29.70 16.77
N ILE A 148 -21.68 28.98 16.42
CA ILE A 148 -22.02 27.68 17.02
C ILE A 148 -20.87 26.68 16.83
N LEU A 149 -20.29 26.62 15.64
CA LEU A 149 -19.13 25.76 15.37
C LEU A 149 -17.91 26.14 16.22
N MET A 150 -17.64 27.44 16.44
CA MET A 150 -16.57 27.87 17.35
C MET A 150 -16.82 27.41 18.79
N ASP A 151 -18.06 27.53 19.29
CA ASP A 151 -18.39 27.12 20.65
C ASP A 151 -18.25 25.60 20.82
N ARG A 152 -18.77 24.81 19.87
CA ARG A 152 -18.58 23.34 19.85
C ARG A 152 -17.09 22.96 19.80
N ASN A 153 -16.31 23.65 18.97
CA ASN A 153 -14.87 23.39 18.87
C ASN A 153 -14.13 23.75 20.16
N LYS A 154 -14.55 24.82 20.85
CA LYS A 154 -14.01 25.20 22.16
C LYS A 154 -14.29 24.14 23.22
N GLU A 155 -15.50 23.59 23.26
CA GLU A 155 -15.84 22.46 24.15
C GLU A 155 -14.97 21.23 23.88
N ASN A 156 -14.70 20.94 22.59
CA ASN A 156 -13.81 19.86 22.20
C ASN A 156 -12.37 20.11 22.66
N ILE A 157 -11.84 21.33 22.50
CA ILE A 157 -10.51 21.71 23.01
C ILE A 157 -10.44 21.54 24.53
N GLU A 158 -11.45 22.00 25.27
CA GLU A 158 -11.51 21.83 26.73
C GLU A 158 -11.55 20.35 27.14
N ARG A 159 -12.28 19.51 26.38
CA ARG A 159 -12.28 18.06 26.57
C ARG A 159 -10.88 17.49 26.33
N GLN A 160 -10.20 17.86 25.25
CA GLN A 160 -8.85 17.34 24.96
C GLN A 160 -7.81 17.79 25.99
N LYS A 161 -7.89 19.03 26.49
CA LYS A 161 -7.03 19.49 27.59
C LYS A 161 -7.21 18.65 28.84
N ARG A 162 -8.45 18.33 29.22
CA ARG A 162 -8.73 17.42 30.36
C ARG A 162 -8.10 16.04 30.15
N VAL A 163 -8.20 15.48 28.95
CA VAL A 163 -7.59 14.17 28.62
C VAL A 163 -6.07 14.26 28.76
N LEU A 164 -5.44 15.27 28.17
CA LEU A 164 -3.98 15.46 28.18
C LEU A 164 -3.41 15.72 29.59
N GLU A 165 -4.07 16.54 30.40
CA GLU A 165 -3.57 16.97 31.72
C GLU A 165 -3.92 16.00 32.85
N VAL A 166 -5.06 15.32 32.78
CA VAL A 166 -5.60 14.52 33.89
C VAL A 166 -5.56 13.03 33.57
N GLU A 167 -6.10 12.64 32.42
CA GLU A 167 -6.31 11.23 32.08
C GLU A 167 -5.00 10.55 31.67
N ILE A 168 -4.21 11.17 30.79
CA ILE A 168 -2.96 10.60 30.28
C ILE A 168 -1.93 10.32 31.39
N PRO A 169 -1.62 11.25 32.33
CA PRO A 169 -0.68 10.97 33.41
C PRO A 169 -1.16 9.83 34.32
N THR A 170 -2.47 9.76 34.57
CA THR A 170 -3.09 8.70 35.37
C THR A 170 -2.97 7.34 34.68
N LEU A 171 -3.31 7.28 33.39
CA LEU A 171 -3.21 6.08 32.56
C LEU A 171 -1.76 5.60 32.43
N ARG A 172 -0.81 6.51 32.17
CA ARG A 172 0.62 6.19 32.12
C ARG A 172 1.11 5.56 33.43
N LYS A 173 0.68 6.11 34.58
CA LYS A 173 1.01 5.53 35.89
C LYS A 173 0.42 4.14 36.08
N GLN A 174 -0.80 3.89 35.58
CA GLN A 174 -1.44 2.58 35.61
C GLN A 174 -0.72 1.57 34.71
N ALA A 175 -0.34 1.97 33.49
CA ALA A 175 0.45 1.16 32.56
C ALA A 175 1.79 0.74 33.17
N LYS A 176 2.58 1.69 33.71
CA LYS A 176 3.83 1.41 34.43
C LYS A 176 3.66 0.42 35.59
N LYS A 177 2.59 0.58 36.36
CA LYS A 177 2.29 -0.31 37.50
C LYS A 177 1.94 -1.73 37.05
N LYS A 178 1.16 -1.88 35.96
CA LYS A 178 0.86 -3.19 35.36
C LYS A 178 2.14 -3.86 34.85
N LEU A 179 3.01 -3.12 34.17
CA LEU A 179 4.27 -3.62 33.64
C LEU A 179 5.22 -4.13 34.75
N GLN A 180 5.30 -3.42 35.89
CA GLN A 180 6.05 -3.88 37.06
C GLN A 180 5.50 -5.16 37.71
N ILE A 181 4.18 -5.39 37.63
CA ILE A 181 3.53 -6.60 38.13
C ILE A 181 3.78 -7.77 37.16
N LEU A 182 3.74 -7.52 35.85
CA LEU A 182 4.00 -8.51 34.81
C LEU A 182 5.48 -8.89 34.68
N GLY A 183 6.42 -7.97 34.89
CA GLY A 183 7.87 -8.28 34.93
C GLY A 183 8.28 -9.27 36.02
N LYS A 184 7.40 -9.55 37.01
CA LYS A 184 7.60 -10.58 38.05
C LYS A 184 6.96 -11.94 37.71
N ARG A 185 6.17 -12.03 36.64
CA ARG A 185 5.66 -13.30 36.10
C ARG A 185 6.48 -13.64 34.86
N LYS A 186 7.17 -14.78 34.86
CA LYS A 186 7.69 -15.36 33.61
C LYS A 186 6.58 -15.33 32.56
N ARG A 187 6.92 -14.84 31.36
CA ARG A 187 6.14 -14.83 30.12
C ARG A 187 5.10 -15.96 30.12
N SER A 188 3.83 -15.58 30.10
CA SER A 188 2.73 -16.47 29.74
C SER A 188 2.12 -15.94 28.45
N ASP A 189 2.20 -16.77 27.41
CA ASP A 189 1.91 -16.53 25.99
C ASP A 189 0.41 -16.24 25.69
N GLY A 190 -0.12 -15.12 26.19
CA GLY A 190 -1.58 -14.89 26.25
C GLY A 190 -2.20 -14.01 25.17
N ASP A 191 -1.65 -12.83 24.89
CA ASP A 191 -2.41 -11.77 24.18
C ASP A 191 -1.76 -11.25 22.89
N ASP A 192 -0.66 -11.86 22.51
CA ASP A 192 -0.25 -12.07 21.12
C ASP A 192 -1.00 -13.31 20.62
N VAL A 193 -2.27 -13.18 20.24
CA VAL A 193 -2.92 -14.31 19.56
C VAL A 193 -2.44 -14.29 18.11
N GLU A 194 -1.16 -14.62 17.96
CA GLU A 194 -0.53 -15.21 16.79
C GLU A 194 -1.45 -16.31 16.26
N MET A 195 -1.31 -16.63 14.98
CA MET A 195 -1.96 -17.83 14.46
C MET A 195 -1.71 -19.02 15.40
N PRO A 196 -2.77 -19.77 15.80
CA PRO A 196 -2.60 -20.90 16.70
C PRO A 196 -1.47 -21.80 16.18
N PRO A 197 -0.52 -22.24 17.02
CA PRO A 197 0.57 -23.10 16.59
C PRO A 197 0.07 -24.35 15.86
N ASP A 198 -1.15 -24.80 16.19
CA ASP A 198 -1.82 -25.96 15.62
C ASP A 198 -2.52 -25.74 14.28
N TRP A 199 -2.54 -24.52 13.76
CA TRP A 199 -3.23 -24.23 12.52
C TRP A 199 -2.44 -24.78 11.31
N GLU A 200 -3.07 -25.68 10.55
CA GLU A 200 -2.48 -26.38 9.40
C GLU A 200 -2.46 -25.52 8.12
N ILE A 201 -1.99 -24.28 8.22
CA ILE A 201 -1.94 -23.33 7.09
C ILE A 201 -1.13 -23.87 5.91
N ASP A 202 -0.06 -24.64 6.16
CA ASP A 202 0.72 -25.27 5.09
C ASP A 202 -0.15 -26.22 4.25
N LYS A 203 -1.08 -26.96 4.87
CA LYS A 203 -2.02 -27.83 4.14
C LYS A 203 -3.04 -27.02 3.34
N VAL A 204 -3.57 -25.94 3.94
CA VAL A 204 -4.51 -25.03 3.27
C VAL A 204 -3.88 -24.47 1.99
N TYR A 205 -2.60 -24.12 2.05
CA TYR A 205 -1.83 -23.51 0.96
C TYR A 205 -0.94 -24.48 0.17
N GLU A 206 -1.19 -25.78 0.29
CA GLU A 206 -0.48 -26.78 -0.49
C GLU A 206 -0.80 -26.65 -1.99
N SER A 207 -2.04 -26.27 -2.33
CA SER A 207 -2.42 -25.96 -3.72
C SER A 207 -1.72 -24.71 -4.29
N TYR A 208 -1.10 -23.90 -3.44
CA TYR A 208 -0.31 -22.72 -3.79
C TYR A 208 1.17 -23.05 -3.89
N ARG A 209 1.54 -24.33 -3.69
CA ARG A 209 2.86 -24.81 -4.03
C ARG A 209 2.97 -24.91 -5.53
N VAL A 210 3.86 -24.12 -6.11
CA VAL A 210 4.20 -24.29 -7.52
C VAL A 210 5.17 -25.46 -7.61
N ALA A 211 4.75 -26.57 -8.23
CA ALA A 211 5.58 -27.74 -8.41
C ALA A 211 6.77 -27.43 -9.36
N PRO A 212 7.89 -28.17 -9.25
CA PRO A 212 8.95 -28.14 -10.26
C PRO A 212 8.38 -28.54 -11.62
N ALA A 213 8.04 -27.55 -12.44
CA ALA A 213 7.79 -27.72 -13.86
C ALA A 213 9.06 -28.21 -14.55
N ASP A 214 8.96 -29.38 -15.18
CA ASP A 214 9.93 -29.90 -16.14
C ASP A 214 9.79 -29.11 -17.46
N VAL A 215 10.21 -27.84 -17.44
CA VAL A 215 10.31 -27.03 -18.65
C VAL A 215 11.57 -27.48 -19.38
N ASP A 216 11.40 -28.02 -20.59
CA ASP A 216 12.53 -28.27 -21.49
C ASP A 216 13.06 -26.93 -22.00
N LEU A 217 14.27 -26.58 -21.58
CA LEU A 217 14.94 -25.34 -21.98
C LEU A 217 15.90 -25.55 -23.17
N ASP A 218 16.06 -26.80 -23.62
CA ASP A 218 17.08 -27.15 -24.60
C ASP A 218 16.61 -26.88 -26.04
N SER A 219 15.30 -26.85 -26.30
CA SER A 219 14.80 -26.67 -27.67
C SER A 219 13.42 -26.00 -27.80
N GLY A 220 13.13 -25.49 -29.00
CA GLY A 220 11.79 -25.02 -29.38
C GLY A 220 11.41 -23.62 -28.91
N TRP A 221 12.38 -22.80 -28.44
CA TRP A 221 12.13 -21.45 -27.94
C TRP A 221 12.27 -20.36 -29.01
N TYR A 222 11.31 -19.44 -29.07
CA TYR A 222 11.25 -18.33 -30.00
C TYR A 222 11.06 -16.99 -29.27
N GLY A 223 11.67 -15.92 -29.80
CA GLY A 223 11.69 -14.60 -29.16
C GLY A 223 12.47 -13.56 -29.97
N ALA A 224 12.93 -12.45 -29.36
CA ALA A 224 12.77 -12.03 -27.98
C ALA A 224 11.86 -10.80 -27.90
N TRP A 225 10.69 -10.91 -27.26
CA TRP A 225 9.85 -9.73 -27.03
C TRP A 225 10.38 -8.93 -25.85
N HIS A 226 10.87 -7.73 -26.12
CA HIS A 226 11.35 -6.81 -25.09
C HIS A 226 10.21 -6.40 -24.16
N LEU A 227 10.31 -6.79 -22.89
CA LEU A 227 9.33 -6.44 -21.85
C LEU A 227 9.74 -5.17 -21.08
N GLY A 228 11.03 -4.98 -20.86
CA GLY A 228 11.56 -3.82 -20.16
C GLY A 228 13.07 -3.89 -19.94
N SER A 229 13.66 -2.73 -19.69
CA SER A 229 15.06 -2.59 -19.28
C SER A 229 15.11 -1.76 -17.99
N GLY A 230 15.86 -2.23 -17.00
CA GLY A 230 16.11 -1.53 -15.75
C GLY A 230 17.57 -1.10 -15.61
N GLY A 231 17.93 -0.49 -14.48
CA GLY A 231 19.30 -0.04 -14.20
C GLY A 231 20.36 -1.16 -14.12
N TYR A 232 19.93 -2.42 -14.06
CA TYR A 232 20.80 -3.59 -13.86
C TYR A 232 20.73 -4.63 -14.98
N GLY A 233 19.77 -4.54 -15.91
CA GLY A 233 19.54 -5.60 -16.89
C GLY A 233 18.33 -5.42 -17.81
N GLU A 234 18.16 -6.36 -18.73
CA GLU A 234 17.08 -6.43 -19.71
C GLU A 234 16.22 -7.68 -19.48
N ALA A 235 14.90 -7.55 -19.62
CA ALA A 235 13.95 -8.65 -19.52
C ALA A 235 13.24 -8.87 -20.87
N CYS A 236 13.34 -10.10 -21.37
CA CYS A 236 12.74 -10.50 -22.63
C CYS A 236 11.84 -11.73 -22.47
N LEU A 237 10.68 -11.73 -23.12
CA LEU A 237 9.80 -12.89 -23.20
C LEU A 237 10.26 -13.84 -24.31
N TRP A 238 10.22 -15.12 -23.99
CA TRP A 238 10.43 -16.24 -24.88
C TRP A 238 9.27 -17.23 -24.75
N ILE A 239 8.87 -17.81 -25.87
CA ILE A 239 7.79 -18.81 -25.94
C ILE A 239 8.33 -20.12 -26.50
N GLN A 240 7.79 -21.24 -26.04
CA GLN A 240 8.09 -22.55 -26.60
C GLN A 240 6.92 -23.03 -27.46
N LEU A 241 7.22 -23.56 -28.64
CA LEU A 241 6.22 -24.11 -29.56
C LEU A 241 6.25 -25.65 -29.54
N ASN A 242 5.08 -26.29 -29.61
CA ASN A 242 4.98 -27.74 -29.84
C ASN A 242 5.11 -28.08 -31.35
N GLY A 243 5.03 -29.36 -31.68
CA GLY A 243 5.08 -29.84 -33.08
C GLY A 243 3.94 -29.33 -33.98
N GLU A 244 2.87 -28.78 -33.40
CA GLU A 244 1.75 -28.15 -34.12
C GLU A 244 1.94 -26.62 -34.28
N GLY A 245 3.08 -26.08 -33.84
CA GLY A 245 3.36 -24.63 -33.87
C GLY A 245 2.55 -23.81 -32.87
N LYS A 246 2.04 -24.45 -31.81
CA LYS A 246 1.27 -23.80 -30.74
C LYS A 246 2.13 -23.53 -29.51
N VAL A 247 1.91 -22.37 -28.86
CA VAL A 247 2.58 -21.99 -27.62
C VAL A 247 2.23 -22.96 -26.49
N VAL A 248 3.25 -23.59 -25.89
CA VAL A 248 3.10 -24.51 -24.75
C VAL A 248 3.72 -23.96 -23.47
N HIS A 249 4.83 -23.23 -23.58
CA HIS A 249 5.50 -22.61 -22.44
C HIS A 249 5.90 -21.17 -22.71
N ARG A 250 6.06 -20.39 -21.64
CA ARG A 250 6.37 -18.96 -21.67
C ARG A 250 7.31 -18.65 -20.52
N ILE A 251 8.41 -17.99 -20.82
CA ILE A 251 9.41 -17.62 -19.82
C ILE A 251 9.90 -16.20 -20.06
N VAL A 252 10.32 -15.56 -18.98
CA VAL A 252 11.06 -14.30 -19.04
C VAL A 252 12.53 -14.61 -18.80
N VAL A 253 13.38 -14.20 -19.72
CA VAL A 253 14.83 -14.22 -19.57
C VAL A 253 15.26 -12.84 -19.11
N LYS A 254 15.68 -12.74 -17.83
CA LYS A 254 16.27 -11.53 -17.25
C LYS A 254 17.77 -11.64 -17.31
N GLU A 255 18.42 -10.77 -18.08
CA GLU A 255 19.88 -10.71 -18.20
C GLU A 255 20.42 -9.47 -17.50
N SER A 256 21.38 -9.66 -16.60
CA SER A 256 21.97 -8.56 -15.83
C SER A 256 23.48 -8.50 -16.02
N MET A 257 23.98 -7.30 -16.31
CA MET A 257 25.41 -6.99 -16.40
C MET A 257 25.81 -6.21 -15.16
N HIS A 258 26.62 -6.84 -14.31
CA HIS A 258 26.95 -6.32 -12.99
C HIS A 258 28.28 -5.56 -13.08
N SER A 259 28.20 -4.23 -13.20
CA SER A 259 29.37 -3.36 -13.18
C SER A 259 29.92 -3.22 -11.75
N ASN A 260 29.62 -2.12 -11.06
CA ASN A 260 30.07 -1.88 -9.69
C ASN A 260 29.31 -2.76 -8.68
N ALA A 261 28.07 -3.14 -9.00
CA ALA A 261 27.23 -4.00 -8.17
C ALA A 261 27.86 -5.39 -7.91
N TRP A 262 28.72 -5.87 -8.80
CA TRP A 262 29.38 -7.16 -8.65
C TRP A 262 30.29 -7.24 -7.42
N PHE A 263 30.92 -6.12 -7.04
CA PHE A 263 31.86 -6.06 -5.91
C PHE A 263 31.19 -5.78 -4.57
N ASN A 264 29.88 -5.47 -4.57
CA ASN A 264 29.16 -5.25 -3.33
C ASN A 264 28.91 -6.58 -2.62
N ALA A 265 29.43 -6.72 -1.40
CA ALA A 265 29.26 -7.90 -0.56
C ALA A 265 27.78 -8.25 -0.32
N ASP A 266 26.88 -7.26 -0.27
CA ASP A 266 25.44 -7.47 -0.02
C ASP A 266 24.76 -8.28 -1.15
N ASN A 267 25.32 -8.22 -2.36
CA ASN A 267 24.77 -8.90 -3.53
C ASN A 267 25.16 -10.39 -3.59
N TRP A 268 25.86 -10.90 -2.58
CA TRP A 268 26.35 -12.28 -2.54
C TRP A 268 25.91 -13.03 -1.30
N THR A 269 25.60 -14.32 -1.48
CA THR A 269 25.22 -15.22 -0.39
C THR A 269 26.29 -15.47 0.65
N GLY A 270 27.56 -15.45 0.24
CA GLY A 270 28.71 -15.59 1.12
C GLY A 270 29.33 -14.26 1.54
N GLY A 271 28.68 -13.12 1.25
CA GLY A 271 29.27 -11.80 1.48
C GLY A 271 30.46 -11.49 0.57
N SER A 272 30.64 -12.25 -0.51
CA SER A 272 31.77 -12.11 -1.42
C SER A 272 31.53 -12.72 -2.80
N CYS A 273 32.17 -12.13 -3.81
CA CYS A 273 32.17 -12.58 -5.21
C CYS A 273 33.18 -13.70 -5.53
N TYR A 274 33.97 -14.18 -4.55
CA TYR A 274 34.94 -15.27 -4.73
C TYR A 274 34.26 -16.66 -4.84
N GLU A 275 35.05 -17.69 -5.13
CA GLU A 275 34.67 -18.91 -5.88
C GLU A 275 33.47 -19.75 -5.37
N ALA A 276 32.90 -19.48 -4.19
CA ALA A 276 31.75 -20.22 -3.64
C ALA A 276 30.42 -19.44 -3.54
N GLY A 277 30.40 -18.11 -3.72
CA GLY A 277 29.17 -17.31 -3.56
C GLY A 277 28.22 -17.40 -4.76
N ILE A 278 26.90 -17.34 -4.52
CA ILE A 278 25.89 -17.08 -5.56
C ILE A 278 25.31 -15.69 -5.36
N LEU A 279 24.71 -15.10 -6.40
CA LEU A 279 24.04 -13.81 -6.27
C LEU A 279 22.83 -13.91 -5.32
N THR A 280 22.66 -12.92 -4.45
CA THR A 280 21.56 -12.87 -3.48
C THR A 280 20.20 -13.00 -4.17
N GLU A 281 20.00 -12.36 -5.33
CA GLU A 281 18.76 -12.45 -6.12
C GLU A 281 18.40 -13.90 -6.47
N ALA A 282 19.37 -14.66 -7.02
CA ALA A 282 19.16 -16.07 -7.38
C ALA A 282 18.94 -16.95 -6.14
N ASP A 283 19.66 -16.69 -5.05
CA ASP A 283 19.50 -17.42 -3.79
C ASP A 283 18.11 -17.23 -3.18
N CYS A 284 17.60 -16.00 -3.15
CA CYS A 284 16.26 -15.70 -2.67
C CYS A 284 15.21 -16.53 -3.42
N HIS A 285 15.26 -16.55 -4.76
CA HIS A 285 14.36 -17.39 -5.56
C HIS A 285 14.52 -18.89 -5.27
N LEU A 286 15.75 -19.41 -5.12
CA LEU A 286 16.00 -20.81 -4.78
C LEU A 286 15.47 -21.18 -3.39
N ARG A 287 15.56 -20.26 -2.43
CA ARG A 287 15.06 -20.45 -1.07
C ARG A 287 13.53 -20.43 -1.01
N LEU A 288 12.89 -19.57 -1.80
CA LEU A 288 11.44 -19.34 -1.74
C LEU A 288 10.61 -20.29 -2.63
N ARG A 289 11.21 -20.93 -3.64
CA ARG A 289 10.50 -21.87 -4.52
C ARG A 289 10.06 -23.17 -3.82
N ASP A 290 9.13 -23.86 -4.47
CA ASP A 290 8.66 -25.23 -4.14
C ASP A 290 8.10 -25.37 -2.71
N LYS A 291 7.47 -24.30 -2.19
CA LYS A 291 6.90 -24.23 -0.83
C LYS A 291 5.38 -24.00 -0.86
N PRO A 292 4.62 -24.43 0.15
CA PRO A 292 3.25 -23.95 0.34
C PRO A 292 3.21 -22.43 0.29
N GLY A 293 2.31 -21.84 -0.50
CA GLY A 293 2.22 -20.40 -0.71
C GLY A 293 3.23 -19.80 -1.70
N SER A 294 4.15 -20.58 -2.28
CA SER A 294 5.18 -20.06 -3.20
C SER A 294 4.62 -19.45 -4.49
N SER A 295 3.35 -19.65 -4.82
CA SER A 295 2.70 -18.95 -5.93
C SER A 295 2.57 -17.44 -5.74
N SER A 296 2.78 -16.92 -4.53
CA SER A 296 2.91 -15.48 -4.23
C SER A 296 4.26 -14.88 -4.62
N ILE A 297 5.21 -15.71 -5.05
CA ILE A 297 6.55 -15.30 -5.49
C ILE A 297 6.68 -15.61 -6.99
N CYS A 298 7.21 -14.66 -7.76
CA CYS A 298 7.55 -14.87 -9.15
C CYS A 298 8.60 -15.98 -9.25
N ARG A 299 8.20 -17.08 -9.88
CA ARG A 299 8.96 -18.32 -9.95
C ARG A 299 10.19 -18.16 -10.82
N MET A 300 11.30 -18.70 -10.32
CA MET A 300 12.50 -18.94 -11.11
C MET A 300 12.62 -20.43 -11.46
N PHE A 301 12.69 -20.74 -12.75
CA PHE A 301 12.93 -22.09 -13.25
C PHE A 301 14.40 -22.48 -13.08
N CYS A 302 15.30 -21.63 -13.55
CA CYS A 302 16.73 -21.83 -13.45
C CYS A 302 17.47 -20.49 -13.57
N TRP A 303 18.79 -20.54 -13.45
CA TRP A 303 19.67 -19.39 -13.55
C TRP A 303 21.04 -19.80 -14.08
N ASN A 304 21.76 -18.84 -14.63
CA ASN A 304 23.15 -18.99 -15.01
C ASN A 304 23.96 -17.74 -14.63
N MET A 305 25.27 -17.90 -14.45
CA MET A 305 26.17 -16.81 -14.06
C MET A 305 27.56 -17.03 -14.64
N TRP A 306 28.08 -15.98 -15.27
CA TRP A 306 29.42 -15.96 -15.86
C TRP A 306 30.30 -14.99 -15.08
N ARG A 307 31.11 -15.52 -14.17
CA ARG A 307 31.95 -14.70 -13.27
C ARG A 307 32.94 -13.78 -14.01
N LYS A 308 33.60 -14.29 -15.05
CA LYS A 308 34.55 -13.50 -15.86
C LYS A 308 33.88 -12.32 -16.56
N ALA A 309 32.66 -12.53 -17.06
CA ALA A 309 31.87 -11.50 -17.73
C ALA A 309 31.04 -10.64 -16.75
N ARG A 310 31.03 -10.97 -15.44
CA ARG A 310 30.17 -10.36 -14.42
C ARG A 310 28.71 -10.29 -14.86
N LYS A 311 28.24 -11.37 -15.46
CA LYS A 311 26.92 -11.48 -16.06
C LYS A 311 26.10 -12.53 -15.30
N SER A 312 24.82 -12.27 -15.10
CA SER A 312 23.85 -13.28 -14.68
C SER A 312 22.66 -13.33 -15.60
N ARG A 313 21.99 -14.49 -15.62
CA ARG A 313 20.75 -14.71 -16.33
C ARG A 313 19.79 -15.50 -15.45
N LEU A 314 18.56 -15.03 -15.33
CA LEU A 314 17.49 -15.73 -14.63
C LEU A 314 16.40 -16.10 -15.63
N PHE A 315 15.85 -17.31 -15.49
CA PHE A 315 14.71 -17.78 -16.27
C PHE A 315 13.50 -17.80 -15.34
N LEU A 316 12.61 -16.85 -15.55
CA LEU A 316 11.48 -16.53 -14.68
C LEU A 316 10.17 -16.91 -15.36
N GLU A 317 9.10 -17.09 -14.57
CA GLU A 317 7.76 -17.22 -15.12
C GLU A 317 7.29 -15.93 -15.80
N PHE A 318 6.44 -16.08 -16.81
CA PHE A 318 5.81 -14.96 -17.49
C PHE A 318 4.46 -14.63 -16.86
N CYS A 319 4.32 -13.40 -16.39
CA CYS A 319 3.08 -12.83 -15.86
C CYS A 319 2.41 -11.98 -16.94
N PRO A 320 1.33 -12.48 -17.59
CA PRO A 320 0.82 -11.92 -18.83
C PRO A 320 0.15 -10.54 -18.69
N TYR A 321 -0.29 -10.17 -17.49
CA TYR A 321 -1.01 -8.91 -17.28
C TYR A 321 -0.11 -7.78 -16.76
N GLY A 322 1.21 -7.98 -16.79
CA GLY A 322 2.19 -6.98 -16.36
C GLY A 322 2.35 -6.95 -14.85
N ASP A 323 2.25 -5.75 -14.28
CA ASP A 323 2.61 -5.43 -12.89
C ASP A 323 1.54 -4.51 -12.26
N LEU A 324 1.55 -4.42 -10.93
CA LEU A 324 0.58 -3.58 -10.21
C LEU A 324 0.77 -2.09 -10.48
N PHE A 325 1.94 -1.62 -10.93
CA PHE A 325 2.12 -0.22 -11.31
C PHE A 325 1.21 0.18 -12.48
N LYS A 326 1.00 -0.73 -13.45
CA LYS A 326 0.00 -0.52 -14.51
C LYS A 326 -1.41 -0.44 -13.96
N VAL A 327 -1.77 -1.24 -12.95
CA VAL A 327 -3.09 -1.15 -12.31
C VAL A 327 -3.27 0.20 -11.64
N VAL A 328 -2.24 0.70 -10.95
CA VAL A 328 -2.28 2.00 -10.27
C VAL A 328 -2.33 3.18 -11.26
N ASN A 329 -1.65 3.10 -12.42
CA ASN A 329 -1.47 4.23 -13.35
C ASN A 329 -2.26 4.20 -14.66
N SER A 330 -2.93 3.10 -15.01
CA SER A 330 -3.63 2.98 -16.30
C SER A 330 -5.03 3.60 -16.31
N ASN A 331 -5.68 3.61 -17.48
CA ASN A 331 -7.13 3.86 -17.66
C ASN A 331 -8.05 2.78 -17.02
N GLY A 332 -7.48 1.86 -16.23
CA GLY A 332 -8.19 0.98 -15.28
C GLY A 332 -7.80 1.24 -13.82
N SER A 333 -7.03 2.30 -13.56
CA SER A 333 -6.81 2.81 -12.20
C SER A 333 -8.17 3.17 -11.60
N PRO A 334 -8.35 2.96 -10.28
CA PRO A 334 -9.60 3.24 -9.64
C PRO A 334 -10.13 4.67 -9.78
N TYR A 335 -9.27 5.56 -10.31
CA TYR A 335 -9.50 6.98 -10.48
C TYR A 335 -9.22 7.46 -11.91
N SER A 336 -9.14 6.56 -12.88
CA SER A 336 -8.65 6.87 -14.22
C SER A 336 -9.65 7.56 -15.15
N THR A 337 -10.84 7.93 -14.68
CA THR A 337 -11.69 8.76 -15.53
C THR A 337 -10.93 10.07 -15.75
N ASN A 338 -10.83 10.54 -17.01
CA ASN A 338 -10.23 11.84 -17.32
C ASN A 338 -10.81 12.96 -16.44
N MET A 339 -12.04 12.77 -15.97
CA MET A 339 -12.75 13.63 -15.03
C MET A 339 -12.27 13.48 -13.57
N GLY A 340 -11.93 12.27 -13.09
CA GLY A 340 -11.38 12.01 -11.74
C GLY A 340 -9.93 12.46 -11.56
N GLN A 341 -9.09 12.30 -12.60
CA GLN A 341 -7.73 12.87 -12.60
C GLN A 341 -7.74 14.40 -12.68
N ALA A 342 -8.58 14.98 -13.55
CA ALA A 342 -8.76 16.43 -13.64
C ALA A 342 -9.41 17.01 -12.36
N ALA A 343 -10.35 16.30 -11.74
CA ALA A 343 -10.95 16.68 -10.47
C ALA A 343 -9.93 16.68 -9.31
N ARG A 344 -8.98 15.74 -9.28
CA ARG A 344 -7.90 15.75 -8.28
C ARG A 344 -6.87 16.84 -8.51
N ALA A 345 -6.47 17.07 -9.76
CA ALA A 345 -5.60 18.19 -10.12
C ALA A 345 -6.23 19.55 -9.79
N MET A 346 -7.55 19.61 -9.64
CA MET A 346 -8.32 20.81 -9.33
C MET A 346 -8.98 20.82 -7.93
N ASN A 347 -8.74 19.83 -7.05
CA ASN A 347 -9.35 19.74 -5.70
C ASN A 347 -10.90 19.74 -5.68
N TRP A 348 -11.47 19.00 -6.62
CA TRP A 348 -12.78 19.23 -7.20
C TRP A 348 -13.71 18.02 -6.89
N VAL A 349 -14.33 17.97 -5.69
CA VAL A 349 -15.47 17.11 -5.24
C VAL A 349 -15.15 16.12 -4.09
N ASP A 350 -15.98 16.16 -3.04
CA ASP A 350 -15.87 15.38 -1.79
C ASP A 350 -16.51 13.97 -1.86
N ASP A 351 -17.29 13.67 -2.89
CA ASP A 351 -17.85 12.33 -3.16
C ASP A 351 -17.80 11.98 -4.65
N LEU A 352 -16.69 11.36 -5.07
CA LEU A 352 -16.50 10.80 -6.41
C LEU A 352 -16.75 9.29 -6.45
N SER A 353 -17.31 8.70 -5.38
CA SER A 353 -17.50 7.24 -5.27
C SER A 353 -18.32 6.63 -6.43
N SER A 354 -19.18 7.43 -7.05
CA SER A 354 -20.01 7.05 -8.22
C SER A 354 -19.35 7.30 -9.58
N GLN A 355 -18.23 8.01 -9.64
CA GLN A 355 -17.52 8.43 -10.87
C GLN A 355 -16.10 7.84 -10.99
N CYS A 356 -15.58 7.30 -9.89
CA CYS A 356 -14.31 6.57 -9.80
C CYS A 356 -14.57 5.06 -9.81
N THR A 357 -13.91 4.32 -10.70
CA THR A 357 -13.95 2.85 -10.77
C THR A 357 -13.09 2.21 -9.67
N MET A 358 -13.42 2.45 -8.40
CA MET A 358 -12.69 1.94 -7.24
C MET A 358 -12.42 0.43 -7.32
N LEU A 359 -11.24 -0.02 -6.86
CA LEU A 359 -10.93 -1.44 -6.82
C LEU A 359 -11.89 -2.12 -5.82
N PRO A 360 -12.43 -3.30 -6.13
CA PRO A 360 -13.26 -4.02 -5.17
C PRO A 360 -12.50 -4.26 -3.86
N GLU A 361 -13.15 -4.03 -2.72
CA GLU A 361 -12.53 -4.30 -1.41
C GLU A 361 -12.03 -5.76 -1.31
N ALA A 362 -12.76 -6.70 -1.90
CA ALA A 362 -12.37 -8.10 -1.99
C ALA A 362 -11.01 -8.32 -2.70
N PHE A 363 -10.66 -7.48 -3.68
CA PHE A 363 -9.35 -7.52 -4.33
C PHE A 363 -8.24 -7.04 -3.39
N CYS A 364 -8.50 -6.00 -2.58
CA CYS A 364 -7.55 -5.52 -1.57
C CYS A 364 -7.25 -6.60 -0.52
N TRP A 365 -8.27 -7.35 -0.09
CA TRP A 365 -8.09 -8.49 0.81
C TRP A 365 -7.31 -9.65 0.19
N HIS A 366 -7.54 -9.96 -1.10
CA HIS A 366 -6.73 -10.92 -1.88
C HIS A 366 -5.25 -10.49 -1.95
N ALA A 367 -5.00 -9.21 -2.20
CA ALA A 367 -3.65 -8.65 -2.21
C ALA A 367 -2.97 -8.77 -0.84
N LEU A 368 -3.66 -8.39 0.24
CA LEU A 368 -3.19 -8.57 1.62
C LEU A 368 -2.84 -10.03 1.95
N GLU A 369 -3.71 -10.97 1.56
CA GLU A 369 -3.46 -12.41 1.77
C GLU A 369 -2.19 -12.86 1.05
N THR A 370 -2.03 -12.44 -0.20
CA THR A 370 -0.85 -12.75 -1.02
C THR A 370 0.44 -12.16 -0.44
N PHE A 371 0.39 -10.90 0.02
CA PHE A 371 1.52 -10.21 0.64
C PHE A 371 1.91 -10.85 1.98
N ALA A 372 0.93 -11.27 2.78
CA ALA A 372 1.19 -12.00 4.01
C ALA A 372 1.85 -13.36 3.73
N LEU A 373 1.43 -14.10 2.70
CA LEU A 373 2.10 -15.35 2.29
C LEU A 373 3.55 -15.11 1.90
N ALA A 374 3.81 -14.14 1.01
CA ALA A 374 5.16 -13.79 0.58
C ALA A 374 6.03 -13.35 1.76
N GLY A 375 5.48 -12.52 2.66
CA GLY A 375 6.11 -12.05 3.87
C GLY A 375 6.50 -13.17 4.84
N LEU A 376 5.59 -14.12 5.10
CA LEU A 376 5.85 -15.29 5.94
C LEU A 376 6.96 -16.18 5.35
N LEU A 377 6.94 -16.41 4.04
CA LEU A 377 7.99 -17.17 3.36
C LEU A 377 9.34 -16.46 3.46
N MET A 378 9.41 -15.14 3.24
CA MET A 378 10.65 -14.38 3.39
C MET A 378 11.15 -14.34 4.83
N GLN A 379 10.26 -14.24 5.81
CA GLN A 379 10.60 -14.16 7.23
C GLN A 379 11.13 -15.49 7.79
N ARG A 380 10.48 -16.62 7.46
CA ARG A 380 10.77 -17.91 8.10
C ARG A 380 10.79 -19.14 7.19
N GLY A 381 10.62 -18.97 5.88
CA GLY A 381 10.73 -20.05 4.89
C GLY A 381 9.56 -21.03 4.83
N LYS A 382 8.48 -20.78 5.58
CA LYS A 382 7.27 -21.61 5.65
C LYS A 382 6.10 -20.81 6.20
N LEU A 383 4.88 -21.30 5.98
CA LEU A 383 3.68 -20.62 6.47
C LEU A 383 3.36 -21.02 7.90
N SER A 384 3.56 -22.29 8.29
CA SER A 384 3.33 -22.71 9.68
C SER A 384 4.43 -22.26 10.65
N ARG A 385 4.07 -22.08 11.92
CA ARG A 385 5.00 -21.90 13.03
C ARG A 385 5.61 -23.22 13.52
N LYS A 386 5.02 -24.39 13.18
CA LYS A 386 5.46 -25.70 13.67
C LYS A 386 6.84 -26.10 13.18
N GLY A 387 7.72 -26.50 14.10
CA GLY A 387 9.09 -26.95 13.81
C GLY A 387 10.08 -25.81 13.65
N LYS A 388 11.38 -26.11 13.64
CA LYS A 388 12.43 -25.14 13.32
C LYS A 388 13.00 -25.46 11.93
N LEU A 389 13.06 -24.46 11.07
CA LEU A 389 13.84 -24.53 9.84
C LEU A 389 15.05 -23.60 10.01
N PRO A 390 16.27 -24.02 9.64
CA PRO A 390 17.39 -23.11 9.54
C PRO A 390 17.08 -22.12 8.42
N TRP A 391 16.65 -20.91 8.81
CA TRP A 391 16.21 -19.88 7.88
C TRP A 391 16.86 -18.55 8.23
N GLU A 392 17.37 -17.88 7.20
CA GLU A 392 17.87 -16.51 7.30
C GLU A 392 16.83 -15.61 6.67
N GLU A 393 16.36 -14.64 7.45
CA GLU A 393 15.29 -13.72 7.05
C GLU A 393 15.68 -12.91 5.80
N ILE A 394 14.75 -12.83 4.84
CA ILE A 394 14.92 -12.09 3.58
C ILE A 394 14.21 -10.73 3.68
N ILE A 395 14.97 -9.65 3.58
CA ILE A 395 14.46 -8.28 3.49
C ILE A 395 14.56 -7.83 2.03
N HIS A 396 13.43 -7.59 1.38
CA HIS A 396 13.42 -7.33 -0.06
C HIS A 396 14.02 -5.96 -0.43
N ARG A 397 13.83 -4.96 0.44
CA ARG A 397 14.28 -3.55 0.32
C ARG A 397 13.72 -2.73 -0.86
N ASP A 398 13.11 -3.36 -1.86
CA ASP A 398 12.50 -2.69 -3.02
C ASP A 398 11.12 -3.27 -3.38
N ILE A 399 10.27 -3.52 -2.38
CA ILE A 399 8.86 -3.89 -2.62
C ILE A 399 8.12 -2.63 -3.08
N LYS A 400 7.55 -2.70 -4.29
CA LYS A 400 6.79 -1.63 -4.93
C LYS A 400 5.87 -2.21 -6.02
N PRO A 401 4.88 -1.45 -6.53
CA PRO A 401 3.93 -1.95 -7.52
C PRO A 401 4.58 -2.55 -8.77
N GLU A 402 5.70 -1.99 -9.26
CA GLU A 402 6.44 -2.49 -10.43
C GLU A 402 7.03 -3.89 -10.23
N ASN A 403 7.30 -4.27 -8.96
CA ASN A 403 7.91 -5.54 -8.59
C ASN A 403 6.86 -6.59 -8.14
N VAL A 404 5.56 -6.27 -8.25
CA VAL A 404 4.47 -7.22 -8.05
C VAL A 404 3.78 -7.50 -9.38
N PHE A 405 4.08 -8.66 -9.95
CA PHE A 405 3.59 -9.08 -11.25
C PHE A 405 2.20 -9.73 -11.19
N ILE A 406 1.46 -9.64 -12.28
CA ILE A 406 0.06 -10.07 -12.39
C ILE A 406 -0.04 -11.29 -13.32
N GLY A 407 -0.26 -12.44 -12.70
CA GLY A 407 -0.36 -13.76 -13.32
C GLY A 407 -1.77 -14.13 -13.78
N VAL A 408 -1.89 -15.32 -14.38
CA VAL A 408 -3.19 -15.92 -14.73
C VAL A 408 -4.02 -16.13 -13.46
N PRO A 409 -5.35 -15.87 -13.47
CA PRO A 409 -6.19 -16.12 -12.31
C PRO A 409 -6.06 -17.53 -11.76
N SER A 410 -6.04 -17.64 -10.43
CA SER A 410 -6.07 -18.92 -9.76
C SER A 410 -7.42 -19.59 -10.02
N THR A 411 -7.41 -20.93 -10.06
CA THR A 411 -8.63 -21.73 -10.17
C THR A 411 -9.12 -22.27 -8.82
N SER A 412 -8.45 -21.94 -7.72
CA SER A 412 -8.71 -22.49 -6.39
C SER A 412 -9.13 -21.50 -5.31
N ARG A 413 -8.50 -20.32 -5.19
CA ARG A 413 -9.03 -19.23 -4.35
C ARG A 413 -9.08 -17.94 -5.12
N TYR A 414 -10.05 -17.11 -4.77
CA TYR A 414 -10.38 -15.89 -5.48
C TYR A 414 -10.46 -16.11 -6.99
N PRO A 415 -11.19 -17.15 -7.47
CA PRO A 415 -11.33 -17.32 -8.90
C PRO A 415 -11.99 -16.05 -9.45
N GLY A 416 -11.42 -15.52 -10.53
CA GLY A 416 -11.80 -14.21 -11.09
C GLY A 416 -10.75 -13.12 -10.84
N TYR A 417 -9.99 -13.18 -9.75
CA TYR A 417 -8.84 -12.29 -9.55
C TYR A 417 -7.54 -12.89 -10.08
N PRO A 418 -6.65 -12.07 -10.68
CA PRO A 418 -5.35 -12.55 -11.11
C PRO A 418 -4.47 -12.93 -9.91
N GLU A 419 -3.55 -13.86 -10.13
CA GLU A 419 -2.52 -14.14 -9.13
C GLU A 419 -1.53 -12.98 -9.03
N LEU A 420 -1.22 -12.54 -7.82
CA LEU A 420 -0.20 -11.52 -7.57
C LEU A 420 1.10 -12.20 -7.17
N LYS A 421 2.22 -11.76 -7.74
CA LYS A 421 3.52 -12.44 -7.59
C LYS A 421 4.64 -11.45 -7.35
N LEU A 422 5.24 -11.47 -6.16
CA LEU A 422 6.40 -10.64 -5.84
C LEU A 422 7.64 -11.15 -6.58
N GLY A 423 8.34 -10.26 -7.27
CA GLY A 423 9.62 -10.56 -7.90
C GLY A 423 10.65 -9.46 -7.70
N ASP A 424 11.77 -9.60 -8.41
CA ASP A 424 12.94 -8.71 -8.35
C ASP A 424 13.65 -8.62 -6.99
N PHE A 425 14.34 -9.70 -6.63
CA PHE A 425 15.18 -9.76 -5.44
C PHE A 425 16.57 -9.14 -5.65
N GLY A 426 16.78 -8.31 -6.69
CA GLY A 426 18.07 -7.72 -7.04
C GLY A 426 18.67 -6.84 -5.93
N LEU A 427 17.81 -6.23 -5.11
CA LEU A 427 18.20 -5.42 -3.95
C LEU A 427 17.99 -6.12 -2.61
N ALA A 428 17.59 -7.40 -2.60
CA ALA A 428 17.30 -8.10 -1.36
C ALA A 428 18.54 -8.21 -0.46
N PHE A 429 18.31 -8.12 0.84
CA PHE A 429 19.28 -8.35 1.90
C PHE A 429 18.86 -9.59 2.70
N VAL A 430 19.74 -10.57 2.81
CA VAL A 430 19.50 -11.76 3.64
C VAL A 430 20.21 -11.53 4.97
N LYS A 431 19.47 -11.57 6.06
CA LYS A 431 19.98 -11.36 7.42
C LYS A 431 20.63 -12.63 7.94
N ARG A 432 21.94 -12.72 7.74
CA ARG A 432 22.73 -13.91 8.07
C ARG A 432 23.21 -13.87 9.50
N GLU A 433 23.27 -15.02 10.15
CA GLU A 433 23.71 -15.13 11.55
C GLU A 433 25.17 -14.64 11.74
N TRP A 434 26.01 -14.87 10.73
CA TRP A 434 27.40 -14.42 10.73
C TRP A 434 27.58 -12.95 10.37
N ASP A 435 26.57 -12.29 9.78
CA ASP A 435 26.65 -10.88 9.41
C ASP A 435 26.36 -9.99 10.62
N LYS A 436 27.42 -9.68 11.38
CA LYS A 436 27.37 -8.86 12.61
C LYS A 436 27.53 -7.36 12.32
N ARG A 437 27.38 -6.93 11.07
CA ARG A 437 27.50 -5.50 10.72
C ARG A 437 26.42 -4.71 11.47
N ARG A 438 26.80 -3.53 11.97
CA ARG A 438 25.83 -2.58 12.53
C ARG A 438 24.89 -2.11 11.42
N PRO A 439 23.61 -1.80 11.69
CA PRO A 439 22.64 -1.44 10.66
C PRO A 439 23.14 -0.31 9.73
N ARG A 440 23.77 0.74 10.28
CA ARG A 440 24.47 1.81 9.53
C ARG A 440 25.53 1.40 8.49
N ARG A 441 25.96 0.14 8.46
CA ARG A 441 26.91 -0.40 7.47
C ARG A 441 26.20 -1.17 6.35
N ILE A 442 24.88 -1.31 6.42
CA ILE A 442 24.03 -1.82 5.35
C ILE A 442 23.73 -0.63 4.44
N GLY A 443 23.97 -0.77 3.14
CA GLY A 443 23.72 0.33 2.20
C GLY A 443 22.24 0.69 2.10
N VAL A 444 21.95 1.99 1.95
CA VAL A 444 20.61 2.46 1.55
C VAL A 444 20.35 1.95 0.14
N ALA A 445 19.21 1.30 -0.04
CA ALA A 445 18.78 0.72 -1.31
C ALA A 445 17.24 0.72 -1.37
N GLY A 446 16.71 0.71 -2.58
CA GLY A 446 15.28 0.71 -2.86
C GLY A 446 14.79 2.04 -3.43
N THR A 447 13.52 2.05 -3.82
CA THR A 447 12.83 3.20 -4.40
C THR A 447 12.35 4.15 -3.29
N PRO A 448 12.79 5.42 -3.25
CA PRO A 448 12.59 6.33 -2.10
C PRO A 448 11.17 6.38 -1.53
N GLN A 449 10.17 6.43 -2.39
CA GLN A 449 8.76 6.55 -1.99
C GLN A 449 8.19 5.32 -1.27
N HIS A 450 8.85 4.17 -1.40
CA HIS A 450 8.44 2.90 -0.80
C HIS A 450 9.36 2.48 0.35
N GLN A 451 10.44 3.22 0.60
CA GLN A 451 11.39 2.92 1.65
C GLN A 451 10.74 3.14 3.02
N ALA A 452 10.88 2.16 3.90
CA ALA A 452 10.53 2.32 5.29
C ALA A 452 11.46 3.34 5.96
N PRO A 453 11.03 4.05 7.01
CA PRO A 453 11.86 5.00 7.75
C PRO A 453 13.23 4.45 8.16
N GLU A 454 13.30 3.19 8.60
CA GLU A 454 14.55 2.53 8.99
C GLU A 454 15.49 2.19 7.83
N GLN A 455 15.02 2.28 6.57
CA GLN A 455 15.87 2.16 5.37
C GLN A 455 16.56 3.48 5.02
N LEU A 456 16.03 4.63 5.47
CA LEU A 456 16.55 5.95 5.12
C LEU A 456 17.79 6.29 5.98
N LEU A 457 18.84 6.85 5.36
CA LEU A 457 19.85 7.64 6.08
C LEU A 457 19.31 9.07 6.13
N LEU A 458 19.15 9.66 7.32
CA LEU A 458 18.81 11.09 7.40
C LEU A 458 19.93 11.94 6.77
N LEU A 459 19.60 12.65 5.70
CA LEU A 459 20.40 13.75 5.14
C LEU A 459 19.73 15.06 5.56
N SER A 460 20.25 15.74 6.58
CA SER A 460 19.81 17.09 6.94
C SER A 460 20.37 18.13 5.97
N THR A 461 19.52 19.05 5.50
CA THR A 461 19.94 20.32 4.89
C THR A 461 19.31 21.48 5.64
N TYR A 462 20.13 22.22 6.38
CA TYR A 462 20.25 23.69 6.41
C TYR A 462 20.96 24.09 7.71
N GLY A 463 22.21 24.54 7.59
CA GLY A 463 22.87 25.34 8.63
C GLY A 463 23.43 24.59 9.85
N GLY A 464 24.62 24.01 9.71
CA GLY A 464 25.57 23.89 10.82
C GLY A 464 25.53 22.59 11.64
N MET A 465 26.70 21.95 11.69
CA MET A 465 27.12 20.83 12.54
C MET A 465 26.31 19.51 12.46
N LEU A 466 26.91 18.57 11.72
CA LEU A 466 26.57 17.15 11.54
C LEU A 466 26.15 16.44 12.85
N ASN A 467 24.86 16.18 13.01
CA ASN A 467 24.39 14.97 13.68
C ASN A 467 23.90 14.01 12.59
N TRP A 468 24.80 13.14 12.12
CA TRP A 468 24.44 11.95 11.34
C TRP A 468 23.46 11.13 12.18
N TRP A 469 22.20 11.01 11.79
CA TRP A 469 21.37 9.96 12.37
C TRP A 469 21.75 8.65 11.67
N PRO A 470 22.33 7.68 12.38
CA PRO A 470 22.61 6.38 11.77
C PRO A 470 21.27 5.73 11.35
N GLN A 471 21.26 4.83 10.37
CA GLN A 471 20.33 3.70 10.47
C GLN A 471 20.63 3.03 11.83
N THR A 472 19.87 3.37 12.87
CA THR A 472 20.06 2.88 14.24
C THR A 472 19.35 1.56 14.45
N LYS A 473 18.32 1.27 13.66
CA LYS A 473 17.51 0.06 13.75
C LYS A 473 17.89 -0.99 12.71
N PRO A 474 17.97 -2.28 13.07
CA PRO A 474 18.12 -3.36 12.11
C PRO A 474 16.93 -3.43 11.17
N LEU A 475 17.18 -3.79 9.90
CA LEU A 475 16.11 -4.15 8.99
C LEU A 475 15.52 -5.51 9.38
N THR A 476 14.20 -5.63 9.37
CA THR A 476 13.45 -6.84 9.77
C THR A 476 12.25 -7.05 8.84
N ALA A 477 11.49 -8.13 9.03
CA ALA A 477 10.23 -8.37 8.32
C ALA A 477 9.28 -7.17 8.38
N LYS A 478 9.35 -6.32 9.41
CA LYS A 478 8.57 -5.08 9.53
C LYS A 478 8.89 -4.06 8.45
N THR A 479 10.10 -4.09 7.89
CA THR A 479 10.49 -3.31 6.71
C THR A 479 9.71 -3.77 5.48
N ASN A 480 9.53 -5.08 5.30
CA ASN A 480 8.69 -5.61 4.22
C ASN A 480 7.20 -5.29 4.46
N VAL A 481 6.73 -5.33 5.73
CA VAL A 481 5.34 -4.96 6.10
C VAL A 481 5.03 -3.53 5.68
N TRP A 482 5.92 -2.58 5.96
CA TRP A 482 5.79 -1.19 5.52
C TRP A 482 5.57 -1.11 4.01
N ALA A 483 6.47 -1.73 3.24
CA ALA A 483 6.44 -1.62 1.80
C ALA A 483 5.18 -2.25 1.16
N PHE A 484 4.69 -3.37 1.70
CA PHE A 484 3.39 -3.92 1.30
C PHE A 484 2.21 -3.01 1.69
N GLY A 485 2.27 -2.36 2.85
CA GLY A 485 1.30 -1.35 3.27
C GLY A 485 1.27 -0.16 2.30
N MET A 486 2.43 0.30 1.84
CA MET A 486 2.54 1.37 0.84
C MET A 486 1.92 0.98 -0.51
N ILE A 487 2.12 -0.27 -0.97
CA ILE A 487 1.45 -0.77 -2.18
C ILE A 487 -0.07 -0.73 -2.01
N LEU A 488 -0.60 -1.23 -0.88
CA LEU A 488 -2.05 -1.24 -0.64
C LEU A 488 -2.63 0.16 -0.52
N TRP A 489 -1.92 1.05 0.16
CA TRP A 489 -2.28 2.46 0.21
C TRP A 489 -2.38 3.03 -1.22
N GLY A 490 -1.39 2.75 -2.06
CA GLY A 490 -1.35 3.21 -3.44
C GLY A 490 -2.44 2.62 -4.32
N LEU A 491 -2.80 1.35 -4.14
CA LEU A 491 -3.94 0.69 -4.80
C LEU A 491 -5.26 1.34 -4.38
N ILE A 492 -5.44 1.59 -3.08
CA ILE A 492 -6.65 2.21 -2.52
C ILE A 492 -6.82 3.63 -3.01
N GLN A 493 -5.74 4.41 -3.06
CA GLN A 493 -5.74 5.84 -3.46
C GLN A 493 -5.59 6.05 -4.97
N GLY A 494 -5.23 4.99 -5.72
CA GLY A 494 -4.86 5.07 -7.12
C GLY A 494 -3.71 6.05 -7.37
N LYS A 495 -2.71 6.01 -6.51
CA LYS A 495 -1.46 6.77 -6.62
C LYS A 495 -0.30 5.80 -6.44
N ALA A 496 0.73 5.90 -7.27
CA ALA A 496 1.91 5.04 -7.13
C ALA A 496 2.65 5.27 -5.81
N ALA A 497 2.58 6.49 -5.28
CA ALA A 497 3.14 6.91 -4.02
C ALA A 497 2.43 8.18 -3.50
N PRO A 498 2.56 8.52 -2.21
CA PRO A 498 2.20 9.84 -1.70
C PRO A 498 3.03 10.94 -2.36
N ASP A 499 2.48 12.16 -2.43
CA ASP A 499 3.18 13.31 -3.00
C ASP A 499 4.38 13.71 -2.11
N ASP A 500 5.51 14.07 -2.72
CA ASP A 500 6.83 14.23 -2.06
C ASP A 500 6.81 15.16 -0.83
N GLY A 501 5.89 16.13 -0.76
CA GLY A 501 5.74 17.03 0.39
C GLY A 501 4.96 16.46 1.58
N GLN A 502 4.13 15.43 1.36
CA GLN A 502 3.31 14.80 2.41
C GLN A 502 3.99 13.60 3.07
N HIS A 503 5.02 13.05 2.43
CA HIS A 503 5.71 11.83 2.87
C HIS A 503 7.23 12.01 2.97
N ASP A 504 7.66 13.24 3.26
CA ASP A 504 9.02 13.50 3.71
C ASP A 504 9.17 13.01 5.15
N LEU A 505 9.44 11.72 5.35
CA LEU A 505 9.61 11.09 6.67
C LEU A 505 10.75 11.71 7.51
N GLN A 506 11.47 12.70 6.99
CA GLN A 506 12.49 13.46 7.72
C GLN A 506 11.89 14.59 8.57
N GLN A 507 10.68 15.07 8.27
CA GLN A 507 10.01 16.11 9.06
C GLN A 507 9.15 15.48 10.17
N GLU A 508 9.19 16.06 11.36
CA GLU A 508 8.47 15.52 12.52
C GLU A 508 6.95 15.45 12.32
N ARG A 509 6.40 16.40 11.57
CA ARG A 509 4.97 16.50 11.22
C ARG A 509 4.48 15.45 10.21
N THR A 510 5.38 14.77 9.51
CA THR A 510 5.10 13.80 8.44
C THR A 510 5.56 12.39 8.83
N LYS A 511 5.89 12.14 10.12
CA LYS A 511 6.16 10.80 10.66
C LYS A 511 4.89 9.93 10.77
N GLU A 512 3.82 10.31 10.09
CA GLU A 512 2.55 9.59 10.09
C GLU A 512 2.32 8.77 8.84
N PRO A 513 1.58 7.64 8.95
CA PRO A 513 1.15 6.90 7.77
C PRO A 513 0.42 7.84 6.83
N PRO A 514 0.59 7.70 5.51
CA PRO A 514 -0.09 8.55 4.56
C PRO A 514 -1.61 8.41 4.73
N GLN A 515 -2.31 9.54 4.80
CA GLN A 515 -3.75 9.55 5.02
C GLN A 515 -4.52 9.06 3.80
N PHE A 516 -5.76 8.60 4.03
CA PHE A 516 -6.70 8.22 2.98
C PHE A 516 -7.61 9.40 2.65
N ASP A 517 -7.92 9.60 1.36
CA ASP A 517 -8.86 10.65 0.97
C ASP A 517 -10.31 10.29 1.37
N ALA A 518 -11.21 11.28 1.38
CA ALA A 518 -12.61 11.07 1.78
C ALA A 518 -13.34 10.04 0.90
N THR A 519 -12.91 9.88 -0.36
CA THR A 519 -13.48 8.89 -1.28
C THR A 519 -13.11 7.48 -0.85
N ALA A 520 -11.83 7.23 -0.55
CA ALA A 520 -11.36 5.94 -0.03
C ALA A 520 -12.02 5.61 1.32
N GLN A 521 -12.11 6.59 2.23
CA GLN A 521 -12.74 6.40 3.55
C GLN A 521 -14.23 6.06 3.48
N SER A 522 -14.93 6.56 2.47
CA SER A 522 -16.36 6.29 2.26
C SER A 522 -16.60 4.96 1.55
N PHE A 523 -15.65 4.51 0.71
CA PHE A 523 -15.81 3.32 -0.12
C PHE A 523 -15.36 2.02 0.58
N TYR A 524 -14.21 2.04 1.24
CA TYR A 524 -13.62 0.85 1.86
C TYR A 524 -14.01 0.72 3.33
N SER A 525 -14.07 -0.53 3.82
CA SER A 525 -14.26 -0.77 5.25
C SER A 525 -13.15 -0.16 6.11
N ARG A 526 -13.53 0.30 7.30
CA ARG A 526 -12.58 0.82 8.30
C ARG A 526 -11.54 -0.21 8.67
N ASP A 527 -11.93 -1.49 8.80
CA ASP A 527 -11.02 -2.59 9.14
C ASP A 527 -9.88 -2.73 8.13
N LEU A 528 -10.16 -2.59 6.82
CA LEU A 528 -9.14 -2.60 5.78
C LEU A 528 -8.21 -1.38 5.89
N LEU A 529 -8.78 -0.16 5.99
CA LEU A 529 -8.01 1.08 6.03
C LEU A 529 -7.11 1.14 7.27
N ASP A 530 -7.63 0.71 8.43
CA ASP A 530 -6.89 0.67 9.69
C ASP A 530 -5.73 -0.33 9.62
N LEU A 531 -5.93 -1.50 8.99
CA LEU A 531 -4.87 -2.48 8.79
C LEU A 531 -3.76 -1.95 7.86
N VAL A 532 -4.12 -1.25 6.79
CA VAL A 532 -3.13 -0.63 5.89
C VAL A 532 -2.35 0.48 6.61
N ARG A 533 -3.02 1.37 7.35
CA ARG A 533 -2.38 2.40 8.19
C ARG A 533 -1.44 1.78 9.23
N ALA A 534 -1.85 0.66 9.85
CA ALA A 534 -1.01 -0.06 10.80
C ALA A 534 0.27 -0.62 10.14
N CYS A 535 0.19 -1.10 8.90
CA CYS A 535 1.36 -1.57 8.15
C CYS A 535 2.36 -0.43 7.88
N THR A 536 1.88 0.80 7.66
CA THR A 536 2.70 1.98 7.32
C THR A 536 3.00 2.88 8.52
N ARG A 537 3.08 2.34 9.74
CA ARG A 537 3.49 3.09 10.93
C ARG A 537 4.97 3.42 10.90
N TYR A 538 5.34 4.66 11.28
CA TYR A 538 6.74 5.12 11.18
C TYR A 538 7.69 4.23 11.99
N HIS A 539 7.33 3.93 13.22
CA HIS A 539 8.03 2.99 14.07
C HIS A 539 7.70 1.55 13.67
N ASP A 540 8.74 0.72 13.51
CA ASP A 540 8.63 -0.65 12.99
C ASP A 540 7.97 -1.62 13.98
N GLU A 541 8.13 -1.37 15.27
CA GLU A 541 7.51 -2.11 16.36
C GLU A 541 6.00 -1.89 16.44
N ASP A 542 5.51 -0.72 15.98
CA ASP A 542 4.08 -0.39 15.96
C ASP A 542 3.36 -1.00 14.73
N ARG A 543 4.10 -1.62 13.80
CA ARG A 543 3.53 -2.33 12.64
C ARG A 543 3.09 -3.75 13.03
N PRO A 544 2.06 -4.34 12.40
CA PRO A 544 1.66 -5.74 12.64
C PRO A 544 2.71 -6.75 12.16
N SER A 545 2.68 -7.97 12.72
CA SER A 545 3.44 -9.10 12.18
C SER A 545 2.69 -9.70 10.99
N PHE A 546 3.38 -10.44 10.12
CA PHE A 546 2.69 -11.16 9.03
C PHE A 546 1.68 -12.21 9.54
N ASP A 547 1.92 -12.80 10.72
CA ASP A 547 0.94 -13.68 11.38
C ASP A 547 -0.33 -12.90 11.78
N ALA A 548 -0.18 -11.69 12.33
CA ALA A 548 -1.31 -10.84 12.70
C ALA A 548 -2.09 -10.35 11.47
N ILE A 549 -1.38 -9.98 10.39
CA ILE A 549 -1.99 -9.61 9.10
C ILE A 549 -2.79 -10.81 8.55
N MET A 550 -2.17 -11.99 8.48
CA MET A 550 -2.83 -13.20 7.99
C MET A 550 -4.07 -13.54 8.81
N LYS A 551 -4.00 -13.43 10.14
CA LYS A 551 -5.18 -13.61 11.00
C LYS A 551 -6.31 -12.65 10.63
N LYS A 552 -6.03 -11.36 10.50
CA LYS A 552 -7.01 -10.34 10.11
C LYS A 552 -7.61 -10.60 8.74
N VAL A 553 -6.78 -11.00 7.78
CA VAL A 553 -7.24 -11.43 6.46
C VAL A 553 -8.28 -12.54 6.58
N LEU A 554 -8.02 -13.58 7.37
CA LEU A 554 -8.95 -14.71 7.47
C LEU A 554 -10.25 -14.35 8.18
N GLU A 555 -10.18 -13.51 9.22
CA GLU A 555 -11.34 -12.96 9.91
C GLU A 555 -12.30 -12.26 8.93
N HIS A 556 -11.75 -11.59 7.92
CA HIS A 556 -12.50 -10.82 6.93
C HIS A 556 -12.73 -11.52 5.59
N THR A 557 -12.19 -12.72 5.38
CA THR A 557 -12.31 -13.39 4.06
C THR A 557 -12.88 -14.80 4.15
N THR A 558 -12.89 -15.39 5.34
CA THR A 558 -13.61 -16.64 5.60
C THR A 558 -15.10 -16.35 5.73
N ARG A 559 -15.96 -17.26 5.25
CA ARG A 559 -17.42 -17.12 5.35
C ARG A 559 -17.85 -16.90 6.80
N GLY A 560 -18.55 -15.79 7.02
CA GLY A 560 -19.02 -15.38 8.34
C GLY A 560 -19.66 -13.99 8.28
N PRO A 561 -20.13 -13.46 9.43
CA PRO A 561 -20.79 -12.15 9.49
C PRO A 561 -19.89 -10.97 9.11
N ASN A 562 -18.56 -11.14 9.19
CA ASN A 562 -17.56 -10.10 8.92
C ASN A 562 -16.85 -10.29 7.57
N GLU A 563 -17.37 -11.15 6.70
CA GLU A 563 -16.77 -11.49 5.40
C GLU A 563 -16.84 -10.29 4.43
N ARG A 564 -15.71 -10.00 3.77
CA ARG A 564 -15.45 -8.85 2.89
C ARG A 564 -14.82 -9.27 1.56
N ALA A 565 -14.48 -10.55 1.38
CA ALA A 565 -14.03 -11.11 0.10
C ALA A 565 -15.19 -11.42 -0.87
N SER A 566 -16.43 -11.05 -0.52
CA SER A 566 -17.65 -11.31 -1.32
C SER A 566 -17.86 -12.79 -1.66
N GLY A 567 -17.40 -13.69 -0.78
CA GLY A 567 -17.45 -15.13 -0.99
C GLY A 567 -16.51 -15.67 -2.06
N LEU A 568 -15.67 -14.81 -2.69
CA LEU A 568 -14.75 -15.20 -3.76
C LEU A 568 -13.59 -16.04 -3.23
N ARG A 569 -13.18 -15.85 -1.97
CA ARG A 569 -12.00 -16.54 -1.42
C ARG A 569 -12.07 -18.05 -1.61
N ASP A 570 -13.18 -18.69 -1.26
CA ASP A 570 -13.33 -20.15 -1.31
C ASP A 570 -14.34 -20.60 -2.39
N LEU A 571 -14.55 -19.79 -3.43
CA LEU A 571 -15.52 -20.09 -4.49
C LEU A 571 -15.06 -21.28 -5.35
N GLY A 572 -15.96 -22.25 -5.57
CA GLY A 572 -15.66 -23.47 -6.33
C GLY A 572 -15.61 -23.27 -7.85
N ARG A 573 -14.92 -24.17 -8.55
CA ARG A 573 -14.88 -24.18 -10.03
C ARG A 573 -16.30 -24.26 -10.61
N GLY A 574 -16.63 -23.34 -11.54
CA GLY A 574 -17.92 -23.31 -12.24
C GLY A 574 -18.98 -22.38 -11.63
N GLN A 575 -18.73 -21.75 -10.48
CA GLN A 575 -19.67 -20.83 -9.81
C GLN A 575 -19.42 -19.35 -10.14
N LEU A 576 -18.49 -19.06 -11.05
CA LEU A 576 -18.01 -17.71 -11.35
C LEU A 576 -19.09 -16.79 -11.96
N THR A 577 -19.98 -17.36 -12.77
CA THR A 577 -20.96 -16.62 -13.59
C THR A 577 -22.04 -15.89 -12.77
N LEU A 578 -22.21 -16.21 -11.48
CA LEU A 578 -23.17 -15.55 -10.59
C LEU A 578 -22.59 -14.31 -9.88
N HIS A 579 -21.26 -14.16 -9.83
CA HIS A 579 -20.58 -13.11 -9.04
C HIS A 579 -19.74 -12.14 -9.89
N TYR A 580 -19.56 -12.42 -11.19
CA TYR A 580 -18.70 -11.69 -12.12
C TYR A 580 -19.44 -11.39 -13.44
N GLY A 581 -19.47 -10.12 -13.87
CA GLY A 581 -20.09 -9.68 -15.12
C GLY A 581 -20.15 -8.15 -15.26
N PRO A 582 -20.42 -7.61 -16.45
CA PRO A 582 -20.40 -6.17 -16.72
C PRO A 582 -21.34 -5.41 -15.77
N GLY A 583 -20.77 -4.54 -14.92
CA GLY A 583 -21.52 -3.77 -13.93
C GLY A 583 -21.70 -4.44 -12.56
N GLY A 584 -20.97 -5.53 -12.28
CA GLY A 584 -20.92 -6.18 -10.97
C GLY A 584 -19.95 -5.50 -9.98
N ARG A 585 -20.27 -5.51 -8.68
CA ARG A 585 -19.45 -4.87 -7.61
C ARG A 585 -18.06 -5.48 -7.39
N ASN A 586 -17.74 -6.61 -8.04
CA ASN A 586 -16.50 -7.37 -7.85
C ASN A 586 -15.67 -7.54 -9.13
N GLU A 587 -16.00 -6.80 -10.18
CA GLU A 587 -15.27 -6.88 -11.45
C GLU A 587 -13.86 -6.27 -11.29
N PHE A 588 -12.83 -7.10 -11.39
CA PHE A 588 -11.46 -6.62 -11.58
C PHE A 588 -11.28 -6.31 -13.07
N ALA A 589 -11.39 -5.02 -13.41
CA ALA A 589 -11.23 -4.53 -14.78
C ALA A 589 -9.75 -4.57 -15.22
N SER A 590 -9.18 -5.76 -15.39
CA SER A 590 -7.97 -5.91 -16.19
C SER A 590 -8.35 -5.70 -17.66
N THR A 591 -8.21 -4.48 -18.15
CA THR A 591 -8.30 -4.17 -19.58
C THR A 591 -7.18 -4.83 -20.41
N VAL A 592 -6.24 -5.51 -19.75
CA VAL A 592 -5.08 -6.17 -20.36
C VAL A 592 -5.43 -7.60 -20.74
N ARG A 593 -5.41 -7.86 -22.04
CA ARG A 593 -5.54 -9.21 -22.63
C ARG A 593 -4.21 -9.95 -22.49
N ASP A 594 -4.27 -11.28 -22.29
CA ASP A 594 -3.08 -12.12 -22.45
C ASP A 594 -2.76 -12.26 -23.94
N ASP A 595 -1.89 -11.37 -24.44
CA ASP A 595 -1.48 -11.33 -25.84
C ASP A 595 -0.57 -12.51 -26.23
N TYR A 596 0.02 -13.20 -25.24
CA TYR A 596 0.93 -14.33 -25.42
C TYR A 596 0.33 -15.62 -24.87
N ARG A 597 -0.99 -15.78 -25.00
CA ARG A 597 -1.77 -16.91 -24.49
C ARG A 597 -1.28 -18.28 -24.99
N ILE A 598 -1.26 -19.25 -24.07
CA ILE A 598 -0.98 -20.67 -24.36
C ILE A 598 -2.00 -21.20 -25.40
N GLY A 599 -1.55 -22.08 -26.30
CA GLY A 599 -2.36 -22.72 -27.34
C GLY A 599 -2.46 -21.93 -28.65
N CYS A 600 -1.82 -20.78 -28.74
CA CYS A 600 -1.91 -19.89 -29.91
C CYS A 600 -0.75 -20.11 -30.86
N SER A 601 -0.96 -19.83 -32.13
CA SER A 601 0.09 -19.93 -33.14
C SER A 601 0.96 -18.67 -33.15
N LEU A 602 2.21 -18.80 -33.62
CA LEU A 602 3.17 -17.70 -33.70
C LEU A 602 2.62 -16.48 -34.47
N VAL A 603 1.77 -16.71 -35.49
CA VAL A 603 1.16 -15.66 -36.32
C VAL A 603 0.05 -14.87 -35.61
N GLU A 604 -0.50 -15.41 -34.51
CA GLU A 604 -1.51 -14.73 -33.68
C GLU A 604 -0.88 -13.83 -32.62
N LEU A 605 0.44 -13.92 -32.42
CA LEU A 605 1.16 -13.17 -31.39
C LEU A 605 1.50 -11.76 -31.87
N PRO A 606 1.67 -10.79 -30.95
CA PRO A 606 2.13 -9.46 -31.31
C PRO A 606 3.47 -9.51 -32.09
N PRO A 607 3.66 -8.64 -33.10
CA PRO A 607 4.95 -8.55 -33.78
C PRO A 607 6.04 -8.06 -32.82
N LEU A 608 7.29 -8.43 -33.08
CA LEU A 608 8.43 -7.81 -32.40
C LEU A 608 8.43 -6.31 -32.68
N ARG A 609 8.98 -5.50 -31.76
CA ARG A 609 9.14 -4.04 -31.96
C ARG A 609 9.92 -3.69 -33.24
N SER A 610 10.80 -4.58 -33.68
CA SER A 610 11.57 -4.45 -34.91
C SER A 610 10.77 -4.72 -36.19
N GLY A 611 9.54 -5.25 -36.09
CA GLY A 611 8.75 -5.73 -37.23
C GLY A 611 9.24 -7.06 -37.82
N LEU A 612 10.32 -7.63 -37.27
CA LEU A 612 10.88 -8.91 -37.70
C LEU A 612 10.12 -10.08 -37.07
N MET A 613 10.20 -11.25 -37.72
CA MET A 613 9.71 -12.50 -37.14
C MET A 613 10.56 -12.90 -35.92
N PRO A 614 9.93 -13.47 -34.86
CA PRO A 614 10.64 -14.06 -33.73
C PRO A 614 11.64 -15.12 -34.20
N GLN A 615 12.86 -15.05 -33.69
CA GLN A 615 13.93 -15.98 -34.01
C GLN A 615 14.06 -17.03 -32.92
N ALA A 616 14.62 -18.19 -33.31
CA ALA A 616 14.95 -19.24 -32.36
C ALA A 616 15.95 -18.74 -31.31
N MET A 617 15.83 -19.24 -30.09
CA MET A 617 16.74 -18.92 -29.01
C MET A 617 18.17 -19.35 -29.37
N PRO A 618 19.15 -18.42 -29.35
CA PRO A 618 20.54 -18.73 -29.66
C PRO A 618 21.11 -19.81 -28.74
N GLU A 619 22.03 -20.63 -29.24
CA GLU A 619 22.78 -21.64 -28.45
C GLU A 619 23.40 -21.07 -27.14
N PRO A 620 24.06 -19.89 -27.13
CA PRO A 620 24.54 -19.29 -25.87
C PRO A 620 23.42 -18.89 -24.88
N MET A 621 22.17 -18.89 -25.34
CA MET A 621 20.98 -18.69 -24.51
C MET A 621 20.44 -19.98 -23.89
N GLN A 622 20.77 -21.14 -24.45
CA GLN A 622 20.35 -22.48 -24.01
C GLN A 622 21.23 -23.10 -22.91
N ASP A 623 22.44 -22.58 -22.68
CA ASP A 623 23.36 -23.07 -21.64
C ASP A 623 22.73 -22.97 -20.22
N VAL A 624 22.10 -24.04 -19.75
CA VAL A 624 21.42 -24.14 -18.45
C VAL A 624 22.19 -25.07 -17.52
N ARG A 625 22.79 -24.52 -16.46
CA ARG A 625 23.22 -25.35 -15.33
C ARG A 625 22.01 -25.62 -14.44
N ARG A 626 21.47 -26.84 -14.48
CA ARG A 626 20.52 -27.30 -13.44
C ARG A 626 21.23 -27.19 -12.09
N GLY A 627 20.75 -26.29 -11.23
CA GLY A 627 21.34 -26.04 -9.91
C GLY A 627 21.66 -27.35 -9.20
N SER A 628 22.89 -27.46 -8.70
CA SER A 628 23.46 -28.71 -8.21
C SER A 628 22.50 -29.48 -7.31
N ARG A 629 22.13 -30.70 -7.74
CA ARG A 629 21.85 -31.76 -6.77
C ARG A 629 23.12 -31.88 -5.95
N ARG A 630 23.08 -31.48 -4.67
CA ARG A 630 24.11 -31.89 -3.71
C ARG A 630 24.17 -33.42 -3.78
N GLY A 631 25.25 -33.93 -4.38
CA GLY A 631 25.63 -35.33 -4.27
C GLY A 631 25.77 -35.67 -2.79
N ARG A 632 25.39 -36.91 -2.47
CA ARG A 632 25.32 -37.53 -1.14
C ARG A 632 26.46 -37.17 -0.20
#